data_AF-B9TNV3-F1
#
_entry.id   AF-B9TNV3-F1
#
_cell.length_a   1.000
_cell.length_b   1.000
_cell.length_c   1.000
_cell.angle_alpha   90.00
_cell.angle_beta   90.00
_cell.angle_gamma   90.00
#
_symmetry.space_group_name_H-M   'P 1'
#
loop_
_entity.id
_entity.type
_entity.pdbx_description
1 polymer ?
#
loop_
_entity_poly.entity_id
_entity_poly.type
_entity_poly.pdbx_seq_one_letter_code
_entity_poly.pdbx_strand_id
1 'polypeptide(L)'
;MRLTGGYAAEVFNFEKTYEELVFPVITGTYFKASDIVIPIDLSNKNAGSKISYNVSTKYGECEITALFVPVIEVAKLMDKYRNSILKYNPRSYLEFEGHAVNAAIRDTIVQSTTNEFALFNNGITILSDETNINEKIGQKNKAQLWIKNPQIINGGQTSFTLSRIFNENPEGAEDIFKNKEVLLKVITVFDNDSKNSKLELIDEISNATNKQTPVINADRFANEHFHIKVQKLVFDRYGMLYERKRGEFSAGIGDGYVDAKN
;
A
#
# COMPACT_ATOMS: atom_id res chain seq x y z
N MET A 1 22.27 25.81 31.72
CA MET A 1 21.47 25.38 32.90
C MET A 1 21.17 23.89 32.73
N ARG A 2 21.72 23.01 33.57
CA ARG A 2 21.39 21.56 33.50
C ARG A 2 20.02 21.39 34.16
N LEU A 3 18.95 21.40 33.35
CA LEU A 3 17.55 21.36 33.79
C LEU A 3 17.22 20.23 34.79
N THR A 4 18.01 19.15 34.80
CA THR A 4 17.75 17.96 35.62
C THR A 4 18.71 17.77 36.79
N GLY A 5 19.68 18.67 37.00
CA GLY A 5 20.57 18.60 38.18
C GLY A 5 21.38 17.29 38.35
N GLY A 6 21.46 16.43 37.32
CA GLY A 6 22.10 15.12 37.41
C GLY A 6 21.19 13.97 37.84
N TYR A 7 19.89 14.21 38.04
CA TYR A 7 18.90 13.15 38.28
C TYR A 7 18.47 12.48 36.98
N ALA A 8 18.15 11.19 37.06
CA ALA A 8 17.48 10.47 35.98
C ALA A 8 16.10 11.10 35.74
N ALA A 9 15.89 11.62 34.53
CA ALA A 9 14.63 12.23 34.13
C ALA A 9 14.20 11.63 32.79
N GLU A 10 12.93 11.28 32.67
CA GLU A 10 12.31 10.94 31.39
C GLU A 10 11.81 12.23 30.73
N VAL A 11 12.31 12.50 29.53
CA VAL A 11 11.86 13.63 28.71
C VAL A 11 10.79 13.13 27.75
N PHE A 12 9.54 13.49 28.01
CA PHE A 12 8.43 13.23 27.10
C PHE A 12 8.30 14.39 26.11
N ASN A 13 8.61 14.14 24.84
CA ASN A 13 8.33 15.10 23.78
C ASN A 13 6.87 14.92 23.34
N PHE A 14 5.97 15.71 23.93
CA PHE A 14 4.53 15.62 23.66
C PHE A 14 4.18 15.87 22.19
N GLU A 15 4.82 16.84 21.54
CA GLU A 15 4.63 17.15 20.12
C GLU A 15 4.98 15.94 19.25
N LYS A 16 6.17 15.37 19.46
CA LYS A 16 6.63 14.17 18.74
C LYS A 16 5.76 12.95 19.02
N THR A 17 5.28 12.80 20.26
CA THR A 17 4.35 11.73 20.64
C THR A 17 3.02 11.87 19.89
N TYR A 18 2.53 13.10 19.75
CA TYR A 18 1.27 13.36 19.06
C TYR A 18 1.39 13.12 17.55
N GLU A 19 2.47 13.60 16.92
CA GLU A 19 2.69 13.47 15.47
C GLU A 19 3.12 12.05 15.05
N GLU A 20 4.00 11.39 15.82
CA GLU A 20 4.63 10.13 15.41
C GLU A 20 3.95 8.88 16.00
N LEU A 21 3.09 9.04 17.01
CA LEU A 21 2.38 7.93 17.65
C LEU A 21 0.86 8.09 17.58
N VAL A 22 0.29 9.18 18.11
CA VAL A 22 -1.17 9.34 18.18
C VAL A 22 -1.78 9.39 16.78
N PHE A 23 -1.31 10.30 15.92
CA PHE A 23 -1.86 10.44 14.58
C PHE A 23 -1.72 9.17 13.71
N PRO A 24 -0.57 8.46 13.70
CA PRO A 24 -0.46 7.20 12.98
C PRO A 24 -1.32 6.08 13.56
N VAL A 25 -1.56 6.04 14.88
CA VAL A 25 -2.44 5.04 15.49
C VAL A 25 -3.89 5.26 15.05
N ILE A 26 -4.41 6.48 15.18
CA ILE A 26 -5.82 6.77 14.86
C ILE A 26 -6.13 6.64 13.36
N THR A 27 -5.14 6.83 12.48
CA THR A 27 -5.27 6.64 11.03
C THR A 27 -4.96 5.20 10.58
N GLY A 28 -4.52 4.32 11.49
CA GLY A 28 -4.09 2.97 11.14
C GLY A 28 -2.84 2.92 10.26
N THR A 29 -1.94 3.90 10.38
CA THR A 29 -0.70 4.04 9.59
C THR A 29 0.59 3.85 10.41
N TYR A 30 0.47 3.45 11.68
CA TYR A 30 1.60 3.26 12.60
C TYR A 30 2.54 2.11 12.17
N PHE A 31 2.00 1.08 11.54
CA PHE A 31 2.77 -0.09 11.12
C PHE A 31 3.15 0.00 9.64
N LYS A 32 4.34 0.55 9.35
CA LYS A 32 4.82 0.79 7.98
C LYS A 32 5.57 -0.42 7.43
N ALA A 33 5.35 -0.74 6.17
CA ALA A 33 6.16 -1.70 5.44
C ALA A 33 7.48 -1.04 5.03
N SER A 34 8.59 -1.33 5.73
CA SER A 34 9.92 -0.89 5.27
C SER A 34 10.39 -1.74 4.09
N ASP A 35 10.22 -3.05 4.21
CA ASP A 35 10.72 -4.04 3.26
C ASP A 35 9.73 -5.20 3.18
N ILE A 36 9.36 -5.61 1.97
CA ILE A 36 8.52 -6.79 1.75
C ILE A 36 9.24 -7.76 0.83
N VAL A 37 9.06 -9.05 1.11
CA VAL A 37 9.60 -10.15 0.31
C VAL A 37 8.41 -10.96 -0.20
N ILE A 38 8.26 -11.03 -1.51
CA ILE A 38 7.24 -11.85 -2.17
C ILE A 38 7.93 -13.06 -2.79
N PRO A 39 7.65 -14.30 -2.32
CA PRO A 39 8.13 -15.50 -2.98
C PRO A 39 7.48 -15.64 -4.36
N ILE A 40 8.29 -15.96 -5.36
CA ILE A 40 7.87 -16.12 -6.75
C ILE A 40 8.11 -17.56 -7.18
N ASP A 41 7.09 -18.22 -7.71
CA ASP A 41 7.24 -19.47 -8.44
C ASP A 41 7.59 -19.18 -9.91
N LEU A 42 8.66 -19.81 -10.40
CA LEU A 42 9.13 -19.72 -11.78
C LEU A 42 8.82 -21.00 -12.59
N SER A 43 8.15 -22.00 -11.99
CA SER A 43 7.90 -23.32 -12.61
C SER A 43 7.16 -23.25 -13.94
N ASN A 44 6.17 -22.35 -14.04
CA ASN A 44 5.34 -22.13 -15.23
C ASN A 44 5.75 -20.87 -16.02
N LYS A 45 6.95 -20.34 -15.76
CA LYS A 45 7.41 -19.07 -16.30
C LYS A 45 8.55 -19.29 -17.28
N ASN A 46 8.35 -18.86 -18.52
CA ASN A 46 9.42 -18.87 -19.53
C ASN A 46 10.58 -17.95 -19.10
N ALA A 47 11.75 -18.16 -19.70
CA ALA A 47 12.84 -17.21 -19.61
C ALA A 47 12.34 -15.81 -20.02
N GLY A 48 12.55 -14.80 -19.16
CA GLY A 48 12.02 -13.44 -19.39
C GLY A 48 10.63 -13.16 -18.82
N SER A 49 10.16 -13.94 -17.84
CA SER A 49 8.88 -13.71 -17.13
C SER A 49 8.80 -12.41 -16.33
N LYS A 50 9.91 -11.67 -16.22
CA LYS A 50 9.96 -10.30 -15.76
C LYS A 50 10.31 -9.38 -16.92
N ILE A 51 9.67 -8.22 -16.95
CA ILE A 51 10.04 -7.11 -17.83
C ILE A 51 10.53 -5.97 -16.96
N SER A 52 11.77 -5.55 -17.15
CA SER A 52 12.33 -4.32 -16.58
C SER A 52 12.46 -3.26 -17.67
N TYR A 53 12.03 -2.04 -17.39
CA TYR A 53 12.10 -0.91 -18.31
C TYR A 53 12.48 0.36 -17.57
N ASN A 54 13.60 0.97 -17.95
CA ASN A 54 14.03 2.27 -17.44
C ASN A 54 13.29 3.40 -18.17
N VAL A 55 12.79 4.35 -17.39
CA VAL A 55 12.02 5.50 -17.87
C VAL A 55 12.71 6.78 -17.43
N SER A 56 13.11 7.60 -18.39
CA SER A 56 13.54 8.97 -18.13
C SER A 56 12.33 9.88 -17.97
N THR A 57 12.24 10.59 -16.84
CA THR A 57 11.21 11.59 -16.59
C THR A 57 11.83 12.97 -16.38
N LYS A 58 11.02 14.03 -16.44
CA LYS A 58 11.46 15.39 -16.08
C LYS A 58 11.94 15.53 -14.62
N TYR A 59 11.67 14.54 -13.77
CA TYR A 59 12.06 14.51 -12.35
C TYR A 59 13.21 13.55 -12.03
N GLY A 60 13.70 12.80 -13.02
CA GLY A 60 14.73 11.77 -12.85
C GLY A 60 14.35 10.45 -13.51
N GLU A 61 15.25 9.48 -13.40
CA GLU A 61 15.05 8.12 -13.88
C GLU A 61 14.15 7.34 -12.90
N CYS A 62 13.34 6.44 -13.44
CA CYS A 62 12.65 5.40 -12.68
C CYS A 62 12.70 4.07 -13.43
N GLU A 63 12.46 2.96 -12.73
CA GLU A 63 12.38 1.64 -13.35
C GLU A 63 10.98 1.07 -13.17
N ILE A 64 10.43 0.48 -14.23
CA ILE A 64 9.21 -0.31 -14.17
C ILE A 64 9.60 -1.78 -14.22
N THR A 65 9.20 -2.55 -13.20
CA THR A 65 9.26 -4.01 -13.20
C THR A 65 7.85 -4.59 -13.29
N ALA A 66 7.59 -5.46 -14.25
CA ALA A 66 6.32 -6.17 -14.39
C ALA A 66 6.51 -7.68 -14.33
N LEU A 67 5.72 -8.36 -13.50
CA LEU A 67 5.75 -9.81 -13.32
C LEU A 67 4.45 -10.34 -12.68
N PHE A 68 4.17 -11.63 -12.83
CA PHE A 68 3.10 -12.29 -12.08
C PHE A 68 3.60 -12.70 -10.69
N VAL A 69 2.78 -12.44 -9.66
CA VAL A 69 3.04 -12.78 -8.26
C VAL A 69 1.88 -13.58 -7.66
N PRO A 70 2.13 -14.46 -6.66
CA PRO A 70 1.05 -15.18 -5.98
C PRO A 70 0.05 -14.23 -5.32
N VAL A 71 -1.23 -14.48 -5.55
CA VAL A 71 -2.33 -13.65 -5.04
C VAL A 71 -2.36 -13.64 -3.50
N ILE A 72 -2.02 -14.76 -2.86
CA ILE A 72 -1.98 -14.86 -1.40
C ILE A 72 -1.01 -13.87 -0.75
N GLU A 73 0.10 -13.56 -1.42
CA GLU A 73 1.11 -12.64 -0.88
C GLU A 73 0.59 -11.19 -0.91
N VAL A 74 -0.21 -10.83 -1.92
CA VAL A 74 -0.96 -9.57 -1.94
C VAL A 74 -1.99 -9.53 -0.82
N ALA A 75 -2.71 -10.63 -0.58
CA ALA A 75 -3.71 -10.72 0.48
C ALA A 75 -3.08 -10.47 1.87
N LYS A 76 -1.96 -11.17 2.17
CA LYS A 76 -1.17 -11.01 3.39
C LYS A 76 -0.64 -9.58 3.54
N LEU A 77 -0.12 -9.01 2.45
CA LEU A 77 0.39 -7.64 2.42
C LEU A 77 -0.69 -6.62 2.80
N MET A 78 -1.85 -6.71 2.14
CA MET A 78 -2.95 -5.78 2.38
C MET A 78 -3.55 -5.95 3.78
N ASP A 79 -3.74 -7.19 4.26
CA ASP A 79 -4.26 -7.43 5.61
C ASP A 79 -3.34 -6.85 6.69
N LYS A 80 -2.03 -7.07 6.54
CA LYS A 80 -1.01 -6.68 7.50
C LYS A 80 -0.81 -5.17 7.58
N TYR A 81 -0.79 -4.47 6.44
CA TYR A 81 -0.40 -3.05 6.40
C TYR A 81 -1.57 -2.08 6.21
N ARG A 82 -2.71 -2.51 5.67
CA ARG A 82 -3.95 -1.71 5.53
C ARG A 82 -3.68 -0.28 5.03
N ASN A 83 -4.03 0.75 5.80
CA ASN A 83 -3.84 2.16 5.41
C ASN A 83 -2.35 2.53 5.22
N SER A 84 -1.41 1.86 5.90
CA SER A 84 0.03 2.14 5.80
C SER A 84 0.60 1.90 4.39
N ILE A 85 0.02 0.98 3.62
CA ILE A 85 0.45 0.69 2.23
C ILE A 85 -0.35 1.49 1.19
N LEU A 86 -1.27 2.35 1.63
CA LEU A 86 -2.20 3.10 0.78
C LEU A 86 -2.01 4.62 0.91
N LYS A 87 -0.84 5.07 1.37
CA LYS A 87 -0.57 6.50 1.61
C LYS A 87 -0.80 7.34 0.36
N TYR A 88 -0.34 6.86 -0.80
CA TYR A 88 -0.51 7.55 -2.08
C TYR A 88 -1.76 7.09 -2.85
N ASN A 89 -2.51 6.11 -2.35
CA ASN A 89 -3.80 5.74 -2.90
C ASN A 89 -4.84 6.83 -2.56
N PRO A 90 -5.77 7.18 -3.46
CA PRO A 90 -6.80 8.17 -3.15
C PRO A 90 -7.84 7.68 -2.14
N ARG A 91 -7.97 6.36 -1.94
CA ARG A 91 -8.95 5.75 -1.03
C ARG A 91 -8.28 5.06 0.16
N SER A 92 -8.95 5.06 1.30
CA SER A 92 -8.55 4.29 2.49
C SER A 92 -8.98 2.82 2.39
N TYR A 93 -8.41 1.97 3.25
CA TYR A 93 -8.68 0.52 3.28
C TYR A 93 -10.18 0.18 3.31
N LEU A 94 -10.95 0.80 4.21
CA LEU A 94 -12.37 0.48 4.39
C LEU A 94 -13.28 1.08 3.30
N GLU A 95 -12.82 2.06 2.53
CA GLU A 95 -13.58 2.55 1.37
C GLU A 95 -13.65 1.55 0.22
N PHE A 96 -12.75 0.57 0.22
CA PHE A 96 -12.81 -0.50 -0.75
C PHE A 96 -13.96 -1.46 -0.49
N GLU A 97 -14.68 -1.34 0.63
CA GLU A 97 -15.89 -2.08 0.91
C GLU A 97 -17.03 -1.66 -0.06
N GLY A 98 -17.62 -2.64 -0.73
CA GLY A 98 -18.63 -2.44 -1.77
C GLY A 98 -18.93 -3.74 -2.52
N HIS A 99 -20.11 -3.87 -3.12
CA HIS A 99 -20.63 -5.22 -3.44
C HIS A 99 -20.31 -5.74 -4.85
N ALA A 100 -20.47 -4.96 -5.92
CA ALA A 100 -20.47 -5.56 -7.27
C ALA A 100 -19.07 -5.99 -7.75
N VAL A 101 -18.08 -5.08 -7.71
CA VAL A 101 -16.70 -5.38 -8.16
C VAL A 101 -16.02 -6.39 -7.24
N ASN A 102 -16.20 -6.23 -5.92
CA ASN A 102 -15.61 -7.16 -4.96
C ASN A 102 -16.24 -8.56 -5.03
N ALA A 103 -17.54 -8.66 -5.32
CA ALA A 103 -18.17 -9.96 -5.53
C ALA A 103 -17.55 -10.70 -6.72
N ALA A 104 -17.38 -10.04 -7.87
CA ALA A 104 -16.75 -10.67 -9.03
C ALA A 104 -15.29 -11.11 -8.75
N ILE A 105 -14.51 -10.27 -8.06
CA ILE A 105 -13.15 -10.59 -7.64
C ILE A 105 -13.15 -11.81 -6.70
N ARG A 106 -14.07 -11.83 -5.71
CA ARG A 106 -14.22 -12.94 -4.75
C ARG A 106 -14.63 -14.23 -5.44
N ASP A 107 -15.63 -14.17 -6.31
CA ASP A 107 -16.12 -15.33 -7.05
C ASP A 107 -15.00 -15.93 -7.90
N THR A 108 -14.22 -15.09 -8.58
CA THR A 108 -13.09 -15.56 -9.38
C THR A 108 -12.03 -16.26 -8.52
N ILE A 109 -11.80 -15.83 -7.27
CA ILE A 109 -10.85 -16.49 -6.37
C ILE A 109 -11.41 -17.78 -5.77
N VAL A 110 -12.65 -17.75 -5.28
CA VAL A 110 -13.23 -18.83 -4.47
C VAL A 110 -13.79 -19.95 -5.33
N GLN A 111 -14.34 -19.63 -6.51
CA GLN A 111 -15.02 -20.61 -7.36
C GLN A 111 -14.09 -21.27 -8.39
N SER A 112 -12.84 -20.81 -8.54
CA SER A 112 -11.88 -21.38 -9.48
C SER A 112 -10.76 -22.13 -8.77
N THR A 113 -10.24 -23.17 -9.42
CA THR A 113 -9.01 -23.87 -9.00
C THR A 113 -7.81 -23.49 -9.86
N THR A 114 -8.05 -22.74 -10.94
CA THR A 114 -7.10 -22.29 -11.96
C THR A 114 -6.92 -20.76 -11.86
N ASN A 115 -6.13 -20.18 -12.78
CA ASN A 115 -5.73 -18.77 -12.71
C ASN A 115 -6.55 -17.85 -13.63
N GLU A 116 -7.86 -18.03 -13.72
CA GLU A 116 -8.77 -17.10 -14.42
C GLU A 116 -8.66 -15.69 -13.84
N PHE A 117 -8.29 -15.58 -12.57
CA PHE A 117 -8.02 -14.32 -11.89
C PHE A 117 -7.05 -13.41 -12.65
N ALA A 118 -5.96 -13.97 -13.17
CA ALA A 118 -4.97 -13.22 -13.95
C ALA A 118 -5.56 -12.63 -15.25
N LEU A 119 -6.64 -13.20 -15.78
CA LEU A 119 -7.29 -12.75 -17.02
C LEU A 119 -8.33 -11.66 -16.76
N PHE A 120 -9.05 -11.73 -15.64
CA PHE A 120 -10.13 -10.80 -15.32
C PHE A 120 -9.65 -9.58 -14.52
N ASN A 121 -8.48 -9.66 -13.90
CA ASN A 121 -7.91 -8.57 -13.12
C ASN A 121 -6.97 -7.68 -13.95
N ASN A 122 -7.06 -6.36 -13.78
CA ASN A 122 -6.19 -5.39 -14.46
C ASN A 122 -4.76 -5.33 -13.87
N GLY A 123 -4.51 -6.06 -12.78
CA GLY A 123 -3.25 -6.06 -12.05
C GLY A 123 -3.22 -5.06 -10.89
N ILE A 124 -2.05 -4.98 -10.26
CA ILE A 124 -1.77 -4.12 -9.11
C ILE A 124 -0.55 -3.27 -9.44
N THR A 125 -0.59 -1.99 -9.09
CA THR A 125 0.56 -1.09 -9.24
C THR A 125 1.07 -0.64 -7.88
N ILE A 126 2.35 -0.89 -7.62
CA ILE A 126 3.08 -0.52 -6.41
C ILE A 126 4.17 0.48 -6.75
N LEU A 127 4.26 1.58 -6.01
CA LEU A 127 5.44 2.43 -5.96
C LEU A 127 6.45 1.85 -4.96
N SER A 128 7.73 1.97 -5.27
CA SER A 128 8.83 1.48 -4.44
C SER A 128 10.02 2.45 -4.47
N ASP A 129 10.83 2.45 -3.43
CA ASP A 129 12.13 3.12 -3.44
C ASP A 129 13.22 2.25 -4.07
N GLU A 130 13.09 0.92 -3.95
CA GLU A 130 14.06 -0.04 -4.44
C GLU A 130 13.37 -1.38 -4.71
N THR A 131 13.69 -2.01 -5.84
CA THR A 131 13.11 -3.31 -6.23
C THR A 131 14.22 -4.25 -6.66
N ASN A 132 14.24 -5.46 -6.11
CA ASN A 132 15.24 -6.46 -6.46
C ASN A 132 14.59 -7.83 -6.63
N ILE A 133 15.04 -8.62 -7.61
CA ILE A 133 14.60 -9.99 -7.79
C ILE A 133 15.80 -10.91 -7.65
N ASN A 134 15.79 -11.73 -6.59
CA ASN A 134 16.81 -12.71 -6.33
C ASN A 134 16.36 -14.11 -6.78
N GLU A 135 16.96 -14.62 -7.85
CA GLU A 135 16.72 -15.97 -8.39
C GLU A 135 17.69 -17.01 -7.79
N LYS A 136 18.75 -16.57 -7.08
CA LYS A 136 19.79 -17.43 -6.52
C LYS A 136 19.52 -17.79 -5.06
N ILE A 137 18.34 -18.33 -4.79
CA ILE A 137 17.89 -18.68 -3.42
C ILE A 137 18.09 -20.15 -3.04
N GLY A 138 18.92 -20.89 -3.79
CA GLY A 138 19.20 -22.31 -3.53
C GLY A 138 18.04 -23.26 -3.77
N GLN A 139 16.92 -22.78 -4.32
CA GLN A 139 15.74 -23.57 -4.68
C GLN A 139 15.47 -23.48 -6.18
N LYS A 140 15.28 -24.63 -6.83
CA LYS A 140 14.99 -24.68 -8.27
C LYS A 140 13.63 -24.03 -8.54
N ASN A 141 13.56 -23.24 -9.62
CA ASN A 141 12.33 -22.58 -10.08
C ASN A 141 11.68 -21.66 -9.04
N LYS A 142 12.45 -21.04 -8.14
CA LYS A 142 11.92 -20.03 -7.21
C LYS A 142 12.77 -18.78 -7.22
N ALA A 143 12.14 -17.64 -6.96
CA ALA A 143 12.80 -16.37 -6.74
C ALA A 143 12.14 -15.60 -5.58
N GLN A 144 12.80 -14.53 -5.15
CA GLN A 144 12.27 -13.59 -4.18
C GLN A 144 12.25 -12.19 -4.79
N LEU A 145 11.07 -11.57 -4.83
CA LEU A 145 10.91 -10.17 -5.16
C LEU A 145 10.96 -9.37 -3.85
N TRP A 146 11.98 -8.52 -3.73
CA TRP A 146 12.14 -7.59 -2.63
C TRP A 146 11.71 -6.19 -3.06
N ILE A 147 10.86 -5.55 -2.25
CA ILE A 147 10.31 -4.22 -2.53
C ILE A 147 10.44 -3.37 -1.27
N LYS A 148 11.09 -2.21 -1.41
CA LYS A 148 11.36 -1.27 -0.31
C LYS A 148 10.33 -0.14 -0.30
N ASN A 149 9.79 0.16 0.88
CA ASN A 149 8.74 1.17 1.11
C ASN A 149 7.57 1.07 0.11
N PRO A 150 6.96 -0.13 -0.06
CA PRO A 150 5.92 -0.34 -1.05
C PRO A 150 4.69 0.53 -0.78
N GLN A 151 4.07 1.07 -1.83
CA GLN A 151 2.80 1.80 -1.75
C GLN A 151 1.88 1.42 -2.91
N ILE A 152 0.73 0.82 -2.62
CA ILE A 152 -0.28 0.42 -3.60
C ILE A 152 -1.01 1.68 -4.10
N ILE A 153 -0.80 2.03 -5.37
CA ILE A 153 -1.47 3.16 -6.02
C ILE A 153 -2.58 2.73 -6.97
N ASN A 154 -2.65 1.45 -7.34
CA ASN A 154 -3.76 0.85 -8.10
C ASN A 154 -4.01 -0.59 -7.67
N GLY A 155 -5.25 -1.07 -7.78
CA GLY A 155 -5.64 -2.41 -7.36
C GLY A 155 -6.08 -2.49 -5.89
N GLY A 156 -6.54 -1.38 -5.31
CA GLY A 156 -6.98 -1.31 -3.91
C GLY A 156 -8.18 -2.21 -3.60
N GLN A 157 -9.23 -2.20 -4.43
CA GLN A 157 -10.40 -3.09 -4.28
C GLN A 157 -10.04 -4.56 -4.42
N THR A 158 -9.17 -4.88 -5.39
CA THR A 158 -8.58 -6.22 -5.56
C THR A 158 -7.91 -6.65 -4.26
N SER A 159 -6.88 -5.90 -3.84
CA SER A 159 -6.06 -6.23 -2.68
C SER A 159 -6.90 -6.31 -1.39
N PHE A 160 -7.88 -5.41 -1.22
CA PHE A 160 -8.84 -5.45 -0.11
C PHE A 160 -9.65 -6.73 -0.12
N THR A 161 -10.28 -7.08 -1.24
CA THR A 161 -11.11 -8.29 -1.36
C THR A 161 -10.27 -9.55 -1.07
N LEU A 162 -9.04 -9.59 -1.57
CA LEU A 162 -8.09 -10.67 -1.30
C LEU A 162 -7.79 -10.80 0.20
N SER A 163 -7.50 -9.69 0.89
CA SER A 163 -7.28 -9.68 2.35
C SER A 163 -8.50 -10.15 3.14
N ARG A 164 -9.73 -9.80 2.70
CA ARG A 164 -10.96 -10.28 3.35
C ARG A 164 -11.11 -11.80 3.20
N ILE A 165 -10.92 -12.34 2.00
CA ILE A 165 -10.97 -13.80 1.79
C ILE A 165 -9.91 -14.51 2.64
N PHE A 166 -8.70 -13.97 2.72
CA PHE A 166 -7.63 -14.52 3.56
C PHE A 166 -8.03 -14.56 5.05
N ASN A 167 -8.55 -13.46 5.58
CA ASN A 167 -8.98 -13.37 6.98
C ASN A 167 -10.20 -14.24 7.32
N GLU A 168 -11.13 -14.39 6.38
CA GLU A 168 -12.32 -15.24 6.55
C GLU A 168 -11.99 -16.74 6.53
N ASN A 169 -10.81 -17.12 6.00
CA ASN A 169 -10.44 -18.53 5.78
C ASN A 169 -9.03 -18.86 6.32
N PRO A 170 -8.74 -18.67 7.62
CA PRO A 170 -7.39 -18.78 8.17
C PRO A 170 -6.75 -20.17 7.97
N GLU A 171 -7.55 -21.24 7.98
CA GLU A 171 -7.06 -22.62 7.82
C GLU A 171 -7.06 -23.10 6.36
N GLY A 172 -7.82 -22.46 5.48
CA GLY A 172 -8.02 -22.87 4.08
C GLY A 172 -7.43 -21.93 3.04
N ALA A 173 -6.86 -20.80 3.44
CA ALA A 173 -6.39 -19.76 2.53
C ALA A 173 -5.37 -20.28 1.51
N GLU A 174 -4.41 -21.12 1.93
CA GLU A 174 -3.39 -21.67 1.03
C GLU A 174 -4.01 -22.48 -0.12
N ASP A 175 -5.05 -23.26 0.15
CA ASP A 175 -5.78 -24.01 -0.88
C ASP A 175 -6.65 -23.10 -1.75
N ILE A 176 -7.32 -22.11 -1.16
CA ILE A 176 -8.15 -21.13 -1.89
C ILE A 176 -7.32 -20.32 -2.89
N PHE A 177 -6.12 -19.89 -2.51
CA PHE A 177 -5.26 -19.06 -3.38
C PHE A 177 -4.30 -19.87 -4.24
N LYS A 178 -4.27 -21.20 -4.08
CA LYS A 178 -3.35 -22.09 -4.80
C LYS A 178 -3.42 -21.87 -6.31
N ASN A 179 -2.25 -21.77 -6.94
CA ASN A 179 -2.07 -21.57 -8.39
C ASN A 179 -2.69 -20.28 -8.95
N LYS A 180 -3.04 -19.30 -8.10
CA LYS A 180 -3.58 -18.01 -8.53
C LYS A 180 -2.50 -16.94 -8.44
N GLU A 181 -2.28 -16.24 -9.55
CA GLU A 181 -1.30 -15.16 -9.66
C GLU A 181 -1.96 -13.90 -10.23
N VAL A 182 -1.35 -12.75 -9.98
CA VAL A 182 -1.81 -11.46 -10.49
C VAL A 182 -0.64 -10.69 -11.08
N LEU A 183 -0.90 -9.92 -12.14
CA LEU A 183 0.09 -9.02 -12.71
C LEU A 183 0.40 -7.92 -11.70
N LEU A 184 1.66 -7.85 -11.28
CA LEU A 184 2.20 -6.79 -10.45
C LEU A 184 3.09 -5.89 -11.31
N LYS A 185 2.80 -4.60 -11.29
CA LYS A 185 3.66 -3.54 -11.81
C LYS A 185 4.30 -2.80 -10.64
N VAL A 186 5.61 -2.86 -10.52
CA VAL A 186 6.38 -2.09 -9.54
C VAL A 186 7.04 -0.92 -10.26
N ILE A 187 6.82 0.30 -9.78
CA ILE A 187 7.48 1.52 -10.25
C ILE A 187 8.47 1.94 -9.18
N THR A 188 9.76 1.71 -9.46
CA THR A 188 10.87 2.06 -8.57
C THR A 188 11.28 3.50 -8.84
N VAL A 189 11.08 4.39 -7.85
CA VAL A 189 11.46 5.79 -7.93
C VAL A 189 12.74 6.01 -7.15
N PHE A 190 13.85 6.18 -7.88
CA PHE A 190 15.17 6.36 -7.29
C PHE A 190 15.27 7.68 -6.53
N ASP A 191 16.12 7.68 -5.51
CA ASP A 191 16.52 8.94 -4.87
C ASP A 191 17.35 9.77 -5.85
N ASN A 192 17.04 11.05 -5.92
CA ASN A 192 17.75 12.07 -6.68
C ASN A 192 18.24 13.16 -5.72
N ASP A 193 19.07 14.08 -6.21
CA ASP A 193 19.65 15.16 -5.39
C ASP A 193 18.59 16.09 -4.77
N SER A 194 17.33 16.04 -5.25
CA SER A 194 16.20 16.85 -4.80
C SER A 194 15.03 15.98 -4.35
N LYS A 195 14.90 15.77 -3.03
CA LYS A 195 13.73 15.08 -2.41
C LYS A 195 12.37 15.60 -2.91
N ASN A 196 12.28 16.87 -3.28
CA ASN A 196 11.04 17.45 -3.80
C ASN A 196 10.65 16.84 -5.16
N SER A 197 11.61 16.62 -6.04
CA SER A 197 11.37 16.08 -7.39
C SER A 197 10.85 14.64 -7.34
N LYS A 198 11.31 13.83 -6.37
CA LYS A 198 10.76 12.49 -6.12
C LYS A 198 9.29 12.53 -5.68
N LEU A 199 8.93 13.43 -4.76
CA LEU A 199 7.55 13.58 -4.30
C LEU A 199 6.62 14.06 -5.41
N GLU A 200 7.08 15.00 -6.25
CA GLU A 200 6.33 15.47 -7.42
C GLU A 200 6.07 14.34 -8.43
N LEU A 201 7.08 13.50 -8.71
CA LEU A 201 6.90 12.34 -9.59
C LEU A 201 5.89 11.33 -9.01
N ILE A 202 5.97 11.04 -7.71
CA ILE A 202 5.02 10.16 -7.03
C ILE A 202 3.59 10.70 -7.14
N ASP A 203 3.42 12.00 -6.94
CA ASP A 203 2.11 12.66 -7.04
C ASP A 203 1.58 12.63 -8.48
N GLU A 204 2.40 12.92 -9.50
CA GLU A 204 1.99 12.82 -10.90
C GLU A 204 1.60 11.39 -11.29
N ILE A 205 2.37 10.39 -10.86
CA ILE A 205 2.08 8.97 -11.13
C ILE A 205 0.76 8.55 -10.47
N SER A 206 0.57 8.88 -9.19
CA SER A 206 -0.66 8.55 -8.48
C SER A 206 -1.85 9.23 -9.14
N ASN A 207 -1.77 10.54 -9.41
CA ASN A 207 -2.83 11.31 -10.05
C ASN A 207 -3.18 10.80 -11.46
N ALA A 208 -2.18 10.41 -12.25
CA ALA A 208 -2.41 9.85 -13.58
C ALA A 208 -3.10 8.48 -13.49
N THR A 209 -2.66 7.62 -12.57
CA THR A 209 -3.22 6.28 -12.34
C THR A 209 -4.66 6.37 -11.84
N ASN A 210 -4.97 7.35 -10.98
CA ASN A 210 -6.31 7.58 -10.46
C ASN A 210 -7.28 8.08 -11.54
N LYS A 211 -6.81 8.89 -12.50
CA LYS A 211 -7.64 9.37 -13.62
C LYS A 211 -8.07 8.26 -14.60
N GLN A 212 -7.34 7.16 -14.64
CA GLN A 212 -7.69 6.02 -15.50
C GLN A 212 -8.85 5.18 -14.94
N THR A 213 -9.19 5.34 -13.65
CA THR A 213 -10.30 4.64 -12.99
C THR A 213 -11.36 5.66 -12.54
N PRO A 214 -12.67 5.39 -12.63
CA PRO A 214 -13.68 6.30 -12.12
C PRO A 214 -13.49 6.54 -10.61
N VAL A 215 -13.14 7.76 -10.24
CA VAL A 215 -13.04 8.25 -8.86
C VAL A 215 -13.87 9.51 -8.71
N ILE A 216 -14.45 9.74 -7.53
CA ILE A 216 -15.13 11.01 -7.25
C ILE A 216 -14.11 12.13 -7.08
N ASN A 217 -14.53 13.38 -7.29
CA ASN A 217 -13.63 14.53 -7.17
C ASN A 217 -12.95 14.63 -5.79
N ALA A 218 -13.66 14.29 -4.71
CA ALA A 218 -13.09 14.33 -3.36
C ALA A 218 -11.88 13.39 -3.21
N ASP A 219 -12.01 12.12 -3.61
CA ASP A 219 -10.92 11.12 -3.61
C ASP A 219 -9.71 11.60 -4.42
N ARG A 220 -9.97 12.27 -5.54
CA ARG A 220 -8.91 12.79 -6.42
C ARG A 220 -8.05 13.86 -5.73
N PHE A 221 -8.65 14.68 -4.88
CA PHE A 221 -7.95 15.77 -4.19
C PHE A 221 -7.35 15.35 -2.85
N ALA A 222 -7.69 14.16 -2.34
CA ALA A 222 -7.33 13.73 -0.99
C ALA A 222 -5.82 13.77 -0.69
N ASN A 223 -4.98 13.47 -1.69
CA ASN A 223 -3.52 13.46 -1.54
C ASN A 223 -2.85 14.78 -1.96
N GLU A 224 -3.60 15.79 -2.38
CA GLU A 224 -2.98 17.08 -2.70
C GLU A 224 -2.34 17.71 -1.46
N HIS A 225 -1.19 18.34 -1.68
CA HIS A 225 -0.39 18.96 -0.63
C HIS A 225 -1.15 19.99 0.22
N PHE A 226 -2.14 20.69 -0.38
CA PHE A 226 -3.02 21.59 0.36
C PHE A 226 -3.80 20.84 1.46
N HIS A 227 -4.47 19.75 1.11
CA HIS A 227 -5.28 18.98 2.07
C HIS A 227 -4.41 18.34 3.16
N ILE A 228 -3.24 17.78 2.80
CA ILE A 228 -2.29 17.23 3.77
C ILE A 228 -1.84 18.31 4.78
N LYS A 229 -1.52 19.51 4.29
CA LYS A 229 -1.12 20.64 5.14
C LYS A 229 -2.25 21.10 6.07
N VAL A 230 -3.47 21.19 5.56
CA VAL A 230 -4.64 21.56 6.36
C VAL A 230 -4.87 20.52 7.46
N GLN A 231 -4.80 19.22 7.13
CA GLN A 231 -4.97 18.15 8.11
C GLN A 231 -3.95 18.27 9.25
N LYS A 232 -2.66 18.39 8.90
CA LYS A 232 -1.61 18.57 9.88
C LYS A 232 -1.86 19.80 10.76
N LEU A 233 -2.10 20.96 10.14
CA LEU A 233 -2.29 22.21 10.87
C LEU A 233 -3.49 22.19 11.82
N VAL A 234 -4.60 21.59 11.39
CA VAL A 234 -5.85 21.51 12.17
C VAL A 234 -5.70 20.51 13.32
N PHE A 235 -5.03 19.38 13.09
CA PHE A 235 -4.71 18.41 14.13
C PHE A 235 -3.74 18.98 15.16
N ASP A 236 -2.64 19.61 14.73
CA ASP A 236 -1.60 20.14 15.62
C ASP A 236 -2.12 21.28 16.50
N ARG A 237 -2.97 22.16 15.95
CA ARG A 237 -3.46 23.35 16.66
C ARG A 237 -4.69 23.09 17.53
N TYR A 238 -5.57 22.19 17.09
CA TYR A 238 -6.91 22.05 17.67
C TYR A 238 -7.28 20.61 18.03
N GLY A 239 -6.42 19.62 17.72
CA GLY A 239 -6.74 18.20 17.91
C GLY A 239 -7.89 17.71 17.02
N MET A 240 -8.31 18.52 16.03
CA MET A 240 -9.43 18.21 15.16
C MET A 240 -9.00 17.24 14.05
N LEU A 241 -9.87 16.27 13.76
CA LEU A 241 -9.64 15.28 12.72
C LEU A 241 -10.22 15.78 11.40
N TYR A 242 -9.34 16.13 10.46
CA TYR A 242 -9.74 16.47 9.10
C TYR A 242 -9.61 15.25 8.21
N GLU A 243 -10.74 14.63 7.85
CA GLU A 243 -10.78 13.45 6.99
C GLU A 243 -10.58 13.85 5.53
N ARG A 244 -9.43 13.46 4.95
CA ARG A 244 -9.10 13.76 3.54
C ARG A 244 -9.54 12.64 2.63
N LYS A 245 -9.36 11.40 3.09
CA LYS A 245 -9.84 10.17 2.44
C LYS A 245 -10.98 9.65 3.27
N ARG A 246 -12.09 9.26 2.66
CA ARG A 246 -13.20 8.73 3.45
C ARG A 246 -12.71 7.49 4.23
N GLY A 247 -13.16 7.32 5.46
CA GLY A 247 -12.73 6.22 6.32
C GLY A 247 -11.23 6.19 6.67
N GLU A 248 -10.52 7.33 6.55
CA GLU A 248 -9.11 7.47 6.97
C GLU A 248 -8.95 7.16 8.47
N PHE A 249 -9.96 7.51 9.27
CA PHE A 249 -9.98 7.29 10.72
C PHE A 249 -10.82 6.07 11.15
N SER A 250 -11.35 5.29 10.21
CA SER A 250 -12.26 4.18 10.55
C SER A 250 -11.60 3.11 11.40
N ALA A 251 -10.29 2.89 11.28
CA ALA A 251 -9.55 2.01 12.18
C ALA A 251 -9.53 2.57 13.62
N GLY A 252 -9.17 3.85 13.78
CA GLY A 252 -9.21 4.52 15.08
C GLY A 252 -10.59 4.54 15.72
N ILE A 253 -11.65 4.68 14.92
CA ILE A 253 -13.04 4.58 15.40
C ILE A 253 -13.36 3.14 15.82
N GLY A 254 -13.03 2.15 15.00
CA GLY A 254 -13.28 0.74 15.28
C GLY A 254 -12.57 0.22 16.53
N ASP A 255 -11.35 0.71 16.77
CA ASP A 255 -10.53 0.36 17.94
C ASP A 255 -10.89 1.20 19.19
N GLY A 256 -11.76 2.21 19.06
CA GLY A 256 -12.19 3.07 20.16
C GLY A 256 -11.21 4.18 20.55
N TYR A 257 -10.22 4.49 19.69
CA TYR A 257 -9.30 5.61 19.88
C TYR A 257 -9.90 6.96 19.50
N VAL A 258 -10.92 6.96 18.62
CA VAL A 258 -11.62 8.14 18.14
C VAL A 258 -13.12 7.95 18.37
N ASP A 259 -13.78 8.97 18.93
CA ASP A 259 -15.24 8.97 19.04
C ASP A 259 -15.85 9.36 17.69
N ALA A 260 -16.74 8.52 17.15
CA ALA A 260 -17.43 8.77 15.88
C ALA A 260 -18.35 10.01 15.89
N LYS A 261 -18.60 10.60 17.06
CA LYS A 261 -19.52 11.75 17.25
C LYS A 261 -18.83 13.12 17.34
N ASN A 262 -17.50 13.17 17.37
CA ASN A 262 -16.72 14.42 17.51
C ASN A 262 -15.84 14.70 16.31
#